data_AF-A0AAI8FZT6-F1
#
_entry.id   AF-A0AAI8FZT6-F1
#
_cell.length_a   1.000
_cell.length_b   1.000
_cell.length_c   1.000
_cell.angle_alpha   90.00
_cell.angle_beta   90.00
_cell.angle_gamma   90.00
#
_symmetry.space_group_name_H-M   'P 1'
#
loop_
_entity.id
_entity.type
_entity.pdbx_description
1 polymer ?
#
loop_
_entity_poly.entity_id
_entity_poly.type
_entity_poly.pdbx_seq_one_letter_code
_entity_poly.pdbx_strand_id
1 'polypeptide(L)'
;MSQLKKVKIPDFKTVSGKIQDISVSYQIFGRELHTAPIILITHALTGNSNVTSWWPQLVGLGKVIDLDRYTVLAFDIPGNGYSEEVDELIFNYQDWNLKDVGYAFAKAINTLNISTIDLALGGSIGGAVLWELITVAPSLIKSIVPIAADWKSTLWLQACCHVQQTILENSDKPIETARQHAMTLYRSPAGIIQKFEKDAGTVQAWLNYHGLALQERFTLPAYRHLNHLLSQFDVTNGSNDIESIAIKSKASIDIICINSDGFFLAEEDIATYERIKNKVPSSLNIIQSVHGHDAFLIEHDQLINILKRIVKKRVKLHLVSETKALA
;
A
#
# COMPACT_ATOMS: atom_id res chain seq x y z
N MET A 1 6.98 1.40 21.47
CA MET A 1 6.67 0.83 20.14
C MET A 1 5.23 0.35 20.16
N SER A 2 4.49 0.47 19.06
CA SER A 2 3.13 -0.06 19.00
C SER A 2 3.16 -1.60 19.06
N GLN A 3 2.22 -2.22 19.77
CA GLN A 3 2.13 -3.68 19.86
C GLN A 3 1.40 -4.25 18.64
N LEU A 4 1.92 -5.34 18.08
CA LEU A 4 1.23 -6.11 17.04
C LEU A 4 -0.02 -6.78 17.63
N LYS A 5 -1.18 -6.48 17.05
CA LYS A 5 -2.48 -7.03 17.42
C LYS A 5 -3.06 -7.82 16.26
N LYS A 6 -4.08 -8.64 16.53
CA LYS A 6 -4.69 -9.51 15.51
C LYS A 6 -6.21 -9.45 15.58
N VAL A 7 -6.85 -9.47 14.41
CA VAL A 7 -8.27 -9.78 14.28
C VAL A 7 -8.40 -11.17 13.66
N LYS A 8 -9.01 -12.11 14.38
CA LYS A 8 -9.36 -13.42 13.83
C LYS A 8 -10.65 -13.30 13.04
N ILE A 9 -10.66 -13.87 11.84
CA ILE A 9 -11.81 -13.91 10.93
C ILE A 9 -12.06 -15.38 10.60
N PRO A 10 -12.96 -16.07 11.33
CA PRO A 10 -13.30 -17.44 11.01
C PRO A 10 -14.08 -17.51 9.70
N ASP A 11 -14.02 -18.66 9.03
CA ASP A 11 -14.78 -18.96 7.81
C ASP A 11 -14.63 -17.87 6.72
N PHE A 12 -13.44 -17.30 6.58
CA PHE A 12 -13.16 -16.33 5.53
C PHE A 12 -13.26 -17.00 4.16
N LYS A 13 -14.25 -16.57 3.38
CA LYS A 13 -14.46 -17.03 2.01
C LYS A 13 -13.75 -16.12 1.01
N THR A 14 -12.80 -16.65 0.26
CA THR A 14 -12.14 -15.96 -0.84
C THR A 14 -13.07 -15.78 -2.05
N VAL A 15 -12.72 -14.91 -2.99
CA VAL A 15 -13.42 -14.70 -4.26
C VAL A 15 -13.47 -15.99 -5.09
N SER A 16 -12.43 -16.82 -5.02
CA SER A 16 -12.40 -18.15 -5.66
C SER A 16 -13.34 -19.17 -4.98
N GLY A 17 -13.88 -18.84 -3.80
CA GLY A 17 -14.84 -19.64 -3.06
C GLY A 17 -14.25 -20.57 -2.02
N LYS A 18 -12.93 -20.55 -1.79
CA LYS A 18 -12.27 -21.29 -0.71
C LYS A 18 -12.63 -20.69 0.64
N ILE A 19 -12.80 -21.54 1.65
CA ILE A 19 -13.13 -21.14 3.01
C ILE A 19 -11.97 -21.54 3.91
N GLN A 20 -11.49 -20.60 4.71
CA GLN A 20 -10.42 -20.81 5.67
C GLN A 20 -10.53 -19.79 6.82
N ASP A 21 -9.99 -20.14 7.99
CA ASP A 21 -9.78 -19.16 9.04
C ASP A 21 -8.56 -18.30 8.69
N ILE A 22 -8.64 -17.00 8.95
CA ILE A 22 -7.50 -16.09 8.80
C ILE A 22 -7.34 -15.21 10.03
N SER A 23 -6.12 -14.71 10.21
CA SER A 23 -5.81 -13.62 11.12
C SER A 23 -5.32 -12.43 10.30
N VAL A 24 -5.83 -11.24 10.61
CA VAL A 24 -5.29 -9.98 10.07
C VAL A 24 -4.55 -9.26 11.18
N SER A 25 -3.22 -9.21 11.05
CA SER A 25 -2.35 -8.50 11.98
C SER A 25 -2.38 -6.99 11.71
N TYR A 26 -2.29 -6.19 12.77
CA TYR A 26 -2.35 -4.73 12.68
C TYR A 26 -1.66 -4.03 13.85
N GLN A 27 -1.34 -2.77 13.64
CA GLN A 27 -0.80 -1.87 14.66
C GLN A 27 -1.55 -0.54 14.65
N ILE A 28 -1.65 0.08 15.83
CA ILE A 28 -2.26 1.40 16.03
C ILE A 28 -1.20 2.35 16.60
N PHE A 29 -1.11 3.57 16.07
CA PHE A 29 -0.17 4.60 16.50
C PHE A 29 -0.91 5.91 16.79
N GLY A 30 -0.31 6.73 17.65
CA GLY A 30 -0.84 8.05 17.99
C GLY A 30 -2.00 7.99 18.98
N ARG A 31 -3.03 8.78 18.72
CA ARG A 31 -4.21 8.91 19.59
C ARG A 31 -4.99 7.61 19.68
N GLU A 32 -5.64 7.38 20.81
CA GLU A 32 -6.47 6.19 21.03
C GLU A 32 -7.55 6.06 19.95
N LEU A 33 -7.84 4.83 19.54
CA LEU A 33 -8.86 4.54 18.54
C LEU A 33 -10.20 5.16 18.95
N HIS A 34 -10.91 5.74 17.98
CA HIS A 34 -12.17 6.48 18.17
C HIS A 34 -12.07 7.84 18.89
N THR A 35 -10.87 8.30 19.29
CA THR A 35 -10.69 9.61 19.95
C THR A 35 -10.18 10.70 19.01
N ALA A 36 -9.73 10.34 17.81
CA ALA A 36 -9.20 11.24 16.79
C ALA A 36 -9.57 10.75 15.39
N PRO A 37 -9.44 11.60 14.35
CA PRO A 37 -9.61 11.15 12.96
C PRO A 37 -8.68 9.97 12.64
N ILE A 38 -9.21 8.99 11.92
CA ILE A 38 -8.48 7.74 11.62
C ILE A 38 -7.82 7.86 10.26
N ILE A 39 -6.51 7.63 10.24
CA ILE A 39 -5.70 7.54 9.03
C ILE A 39 -5.27 6.09 8.84
N LEU A 40 -5.77 5.44 7.80
CA LEU A 40 -5.35 4.10 7.40
C LEU A 40 -4.09 4.19 6.53
N ILE A 41 -3.05 3.44 6.87
CA ILE A 41 -1.86 3.31 6.04
C ILE A 41 -1.67 1.86 5.60
N THR A 42 -1.62 1.64 4.30
CA THR A 42 -1.38 0.32 3.68
C THR A 42 0.05 0.25 3.15
N HIS A 43 0.74 -0.84 3.50
CA HIS A 43 2.16 -1.00 3.17
C HIS A 43 2.38 -1.46 1.71
N ALA A 44 3.56 -1.17 1.17
CA ALA A 44 4.01 -1.69 -0.13
C ALA A 44 4.44 -3.18 -0.04
N LEU A 45 4.87 -3.78 -1.15
CA LEU A 45 5.06 -5.23 -1.30
C LEU A 45 5.87 -5.92 -0.19
N THR A 46 6.92 -5.27 0.34
CA THR A 46 7.79 -5.87 1.37
C THR A 46 7.77 -5.09 2.69
N GLY A 47 6.71 -4.31 2.89
CA GLY A 47 6.43 -3.60 4.13
C GLY A 47 5.55 -4.40 5.08
N ASN A 48 5.11 -3.75 6.16
CA ASN A 48 4.30 -4.34 7.21
C ASN A 48 3.53 -3.25 7.97
N SER A 49 2.76 -3.65 8.98
CA SER A 49 1.96 -2.76 9.84
C SER A 49 2.80 -1.79 10.69
N ASN A 50 4.12 -1.98 10.82
CA ASN A 50 5.00 -1.09 11.58
C ASN A 50 5.39 0.16 10.79
N VAL A 51 4.41 1.03 10.52
CA VAL A 51 4.58 2.21 9.66
C VAL A 51 5.68 3.17 10.12
N THR A 52 5.88 3.31 11.43
CA THR A 52 6.92 4.19 11.96
C THR A 52 8.35 3.68 11.72
N SER A 53 8.51 2.42 11.31
CA SER A 53 9.82 1.86 10.96
C SER A 53 10.22 2.19 9.52
N TRP A 54 9.28 2.10 8.57
CA TRP A 54 9.56 2.27 7.14
C TRP A 54 9.11 3.62 6.56
N TRP A 55 8.29 4.40 7.29
CA TRP A 55 7.91 5.77 6.92
C TRP A 55 8.08 6.85 8.02
N PRO A 56 9.18 6.84 8.80
CA PRO A 56 9.37 7.74 9.94
C PRO A 56 9.43 9.24 9.57
N GLN A 57 9.72 9.56 8.30
CA GLN A 57 9.75 10.94 7.81
C GLN A 57 8.34 11.52 7.69
N LEU A 58 7.32 10.68 7.45
CA LEU A 58 5.94 11.12 7.28
C LEU A 58 5.09 10.94 8.53
N VAL A 59 5.34 9.88 9.30
CA VAL A 59 4.52 9.47 10.45
C VAL A 59 5.32 9.60 11.73
N GLY A 60 4.85 10.45 12.65
CA GLY A 60 5.54 10.73 13.91
C GLY A 60 5.04 12.01 14.57
N LEU A 61 5.55 12.34 15.75
CA LEU A 61 5.21 13.60 16.42
C LEU A 61 5.67 14.79 15.59
N GLY A 62 4.76 15.74 15.33
CA GLY A 62 5.03 16.94 14.52
C GLY A 62 5.30 16.67 13.04
N LYS A 63 5.07 15.43 12.55
CA LYS A 63 5.19 15.08 11.13
C LYS A 63 3.89 15.40 10.38
N VAL A 64 3.87 15.16 9.06
CA VAL A 64 2.66 15.42 8.24
C VAL A 64 1.48 14.55 8.68
N ILE A 65 1.75 13.30 9.05
CA ILE A 65 0.84 12.42 9.78
C ILE A 65 1.24 12.47 11.25
N ASP A 66 0.70 13.47 11.95
CA ASP A 66 1.06 13.79 13.32
C ASP A 66 0.38 12.84 14.32
N LEU A 67 1.19 12.09 15.06
CA LEU A 67 0.70 11.12 16.04
C LEU A 67 0.06 11.75 17.29
N ASP A 68 0.21 13.06 17.51
CA ASP A 68 -0.54 13.77 18.56
C ASP A 68 -1.94 14.21 18.10
N ARG A 69 -2.22 14.10 16.80
CA ARG A 69 -3.46 14.63 16.20
C ARG A 69 -4.36 13.57 15.58
N TYR A 70 -3.79 12.43 15.21
CA TYR A 70 -4.48 11.38 14.47
C TYR A 70 -4.30 10.02 15.14
N THR A 71 -5.26 9.14 14.90
CA THR A 71 -5.08 7.70 15.09
C THR A 71 -4.62 7.11 13.78
N VAL A 72 -3.43 6.51 13.75
CA VAL A 72 -2.95 5.79 12.57
C VAL A 72 -3.21 4.30 12.76
N LEU A 73 -3.92 3.70 11.80
CA LEU A 73 -4.17 2.27 11.72
C LEU A 73 -3.38 1.70 10.54
N ALA A 74 -2.65 0.62 10.74
CA ALA A 74 -1.95 -0.07 9.66
C ALA A 74 -2.12 -1.58 9.82
N PHE A 75 -2.51 -2.25 8.73
CA PHE A 75 -2.67 -3.69 8.68
C PHE A 75 -1.50 -4.33 7.93
N ASP A 76 -1.16 -5.55 8.30
CA ASP A 76 -0.39 -6.47 7.48
C ASP A 76 -1.31 -7.08 6.43
N ILE A 77 -0.89 -7.07 5.16
CA ILE A 77 -1.55 -7.86 4.11
C ILE A 77 -1.50 -9.33 4.56
N PRO A 78 -2.63 -10.07 4.58
CA PRO A 78 -2.63 -11.48 4.98
C PRO A 78 -1.57 -12.28 4.21
N GLY A 79 -0.84 -13.15 4.90
CA GLY A 79 0.24 -13.91 4.27
C GLY A 79 1.56 -13.15 4.04
N ASN A 80 1.72 -11.89 4.47
CA ASN A 80 2.97 -11.15 4.29
C ASN A 80 4.16 -11.67 5.15
N GLY A 81 3.89 -12.53 6.13
CA GLY A 81 4.90 -13.17 6.97
C GLY A 81 5.48 -12.30 8.10
N TYR A 82 4.97 -11.09 8.34
CA TYR A 82 5.52 -10.20 9.38
C TYR A 82 5.24 -10.66 10.81
N SER A 83 4.15 -11.40 11.04
CA SER A 83 3.83 -11.96 12.35
C SER A 83 4.73 -13.12 12.76
N GLU A 84 5.55 -13.64 11.84
CA GLU A 84 6.43 -14.80 12.01
C GLU A 84 5.69 -16.11 12.37
N GLU A 85 4.36 -16.12 12.29
CA GLU A 85 3.53 -17.30 12.53
C GLU A 85 3.30 -18.06 11.22
N VAL A 86 3.74 -19.32 11.18
CA VAL A 86 3.66 -20.18 9.99
C VAL A 86 2.21 -20.38 9.54
N ASP A 87 1.27 -20.50 10.48
CA ASP A 87 -0.17 -20.69 10.21
C ASP A 87 -0.83 -19.45 9.58
N GLU A 88 -0.15 -18.29 9.59
CA GLU A 88 -0.62 -17.06 8.94
C GLU A 88 -0.02 -16.86 7.54
N LEU A 89 0.86 -17.76 7.08
CA LEU A 89 1.35 -17.79 5.70
C LEU A 89 0.31 -18.39 4.76
N ILE A 90 0.27 -17.90 3.53
CA ILE A 90 -0.63 -18.40 2.48
C ILE A 90 0.19 -19.22 1.48
N PHE A 91 0.11 -20.54 1.59
CA PHE A 91 0.80 -21.47 0.68
C PHE A 91 0.06 -21.65 -0.65
N ASN A 92 -1.27 -21.78 -0.60
CA ASN A 92 -2.13 -21.89 -1.79
C ASN A 92 -2.48 -20.51 -2.32
N TYR A 93 -1.46 -19.69 -2.60
CA TYR A 93 -1.65 -18.28 -2.92
C TYR A 93 -2.47 -18.01 -4.18
N GLN A 94 -2.59 -18.98 -5.09
CA GLN A 94 -3.41 -18.87 -6.31
C GLN A 94 -4.92 -18.83 -6.03
N ASP A 95 -5.34 -19.23 -4.83
CA ASP A 95 -6.75 -19.13 -4.41
C ASP A 95 -7.12 -17.70 -3.98
N TRP A 96 -6.14 -16.78 -3.89
CA TRP A 96 -6.28 -15.42 -3.40
C TRP A 96 -6.04 -14.37 -4.49
N ASN A 97 -6.77 -13.27 -4.44
CA ASN A 97 -6.47 -12.06 -5.20
C ASN A 97 -6.51 -10.81 -4.30
N LEU A 98 -6.19 -9.64 -4.85
CA LEU A 98 -6.10 -8.41 -4.05
C LEU A 98 -7.46 -8.00 -3.45
N LYS A 99 -8.57 -8.36 -4.10
CA LYS A 99 -9.92 -8.13 -3.58
C LYS A 99 -10.19 -8.90 -2.29
N ASP A 100 -9.60 -10.09 -2.13
CA ASP A 100 -9.65 -10.84 -0.86
C ASP A 100 -8.99 -10.06 0.27
N VAL A 101 -7.87 -9.38 0.00
CA VAL A 101 -7.22 -8.48 0.98
C VAL A 101 -8.16 -7.33 1.34
N GLY A 102 -8.83 -6.72 0.36
CA GLY A 102 -9.86 -5.71 0.59
C GLY A 102 -10.97 -6.22 1.52
N TYR A 103 -11.52 -7.41 1.27
CA TYR A 103 -12.54 -8.01 2.13
C TYR A 103 -12.01 -8.32 3.54
N ALA A 104 -10.79 -8.83 3.67
CA ALA A 104 -10.17 -9.12 4.95
C ALA A 104 -9.98 -7.84 5.78
N PHE A 105 -9.48 -6.76 5.16
CA PHE A 105 -9.33 -5.46 5.83
C PHE A 105 -10.68 -4.85 6.19
N ALA A 106 -11.67 -4.87 5.30
CA ALA A 106 -13.01 -4.36 5.60
C ALA A 106 -13.66 -5.10 6.78
N LYS A 107 -13.53 -6.43 6.83
CA LYS A 107 -13.98 -7.24 7.97
C LYS A 107 -13.23 -6.89 9.26
N ALA A 108 -11.90 -6.75 9.19
CA ALA A 108 -11.10 -6.39 10.36
C ALA A 108 -11.46 -5.00 10.90
N ILE A 109 -11.63 -4.01 10.01
CA ILE A 109 -12.07 -2.64 10.36
C ILE A 109 -13.45 -2.66 11.03
N ASN A 110 -14.37 -3.49 10.52
CA ASN A 110 -15.69 -3.67 11.12
C ASN A 110 -15.60 -4.31 12.52
N THR A 111 -14.76 -5.32 12.72
CA THR A 111 -14.52 -5.92 14.06
C THR A 111 -13.93 -4.93 15.06
N LEU A 112 -13.16 -3.95 14.58
CA LEU A 112 -12.67 -2.83 15.40
C LEU A 112 -13.72 -1.74 15.67
N ASN A 113 -14.98 -1.94 15.26
CA ASN A 113 -16.09 -0.99 15.38
C ASN A 113 -15.79 0.38 14.74
N ILE A 114 -14.99 0.40 13.68
CA ILE A 114 -14.67 1.62 12.93
C ILE A 114 -15.73 1.80 11.84
N SER A 115 -16.59 2.78 12.00
CA SER A 115 -17.64 3.10 11.03
C SER A 115 -17.14 3.92 9.85
N THR A 116 -16.05 4.67 10.01
CA THR A 116 -15.48 5.50 8.94
C THR A 116 -13.99 5.75 9.15
N ILE A 117 -13.25 5.78 8.05
CA ILE A 117 -11.84 6.19 7.95
C ILE A 117 -11.79 7.56 7.26
N ASP A 118 -11.10 8.53 7.86
CA ASP A 118 -11.04 9.90 7.34
C ASP A 118 -10.11 10.04 6.14
N LEU A 119 -8.99 9.32 6.16
CA LEU A 119 -8.01 9.29 5.08
C LEU A 119 -7.37 7.90 5.03
N ALA A 120 -7.20 7.33 3.84
CA ALA A 120 -6.35 6.18 3.64
C ALA A 120 -5.25 6.51 2.63
N LEU A 121 -4.02 6.10 2.88
CA LEU A 121 -2.89 6.31 1.96
C LEU A 121 -2.00 5.07 1.90
N GLY A 122 -1.42 4.85 0.72
CA GLY A 122 -0.61 3.66 0.47
C GLY A 122 0.13 3.77 -0.84
N GLY A 123 1.39 3.30 -0.83
CA GLY A 123 2.23 3.25 -2.02
C GLY A 123 2.17 1.88 -2.69
N SER A 124 2.34 1.83 -4.02
CA SER A 124 2.47 0.56 -4.76
C SER A 124 1.25 -0.36 -4.55
N ILE A 125 1.45 -1.66 -4.27
CA ILE A 125 0.37 -2.57 -3.89
C ILE A 125 -0.50 -2.05 -2.75
N GLY A 126 0.06 -1.26 -1.81
CA GLY A 126 -0.70 -0.64 -0.75
C GLY A 126 -1.75 0.34 -1.28
N GLY A 127 -1.41 1.11 -2.32
CA GLY A 127 -2.36 1.99 -3.02
C GLY A 127 -3.43 1.20 -3.79
N ALA A 128 -3.06 0.08 -4.40
CA ALA A 128 -4.01 -0.83 -5.05
C ALA A 128 -5.02 -1.44 -4.05
N VAL A 129 -4.58 -1.76 -2.82
CA VAL A 129 -5.49 -2.20 -1.74
C VAL A 129 -6.52 -1.11 -1.39
N LEU A 130 -6.18 0.17 -1.51
CA LEU A 130 -7.15 1.26 -1.27
C LEU A 130 -8.27 1.24 -2.31
N TRP A 131 -7.95 0.99 -3.57
CA TRP A 131 -8.92 0.84 -4.65
C TRP A 131 -9.86 -0.36 -4.40
N GLU A 132 -9.31 -1.49 -3.95
CA GLU A 132 -10.12 -2.64 -3.54
C GLU A 132 -11.02 -2.31 -2.35
N LEU A 133 -10.49 -1.65 -1.31
CA LEU A 133 -11.25 -1.27 -0.12
C LEU A 133 -12.47 -0.39 -0.46
N ILE A 134 -12.30 0.64 -1.28
CA ILE A 134 -13.42 1.51 -1.65
C ILE A 134 -14.45 0.80 -2.56
N THR A 135 -14.05 -0.30 -3.20
CA THR A 135 -14.90 -1.15 -4.02
C THR A 135 -15.72 -2.11 -3.17
N VAL A 136 -15.08 -2.80 -2.22
CA VAL A 136 -15.75 -3.83 -1.39
C VAL A 136 -16.51 -3.25 -0.20
N ALA A 137 -16.11 -2.08 0.29
CA ALA A 137 -16.77 -1.36 1.38
C ALA A 137 -17.03 0.11 1.01
N PRO A 138 -17.98 0.37 0.08
CA PRO A 138 -18.33 1.74 -0.31
C PRO A 138 -18.73 2.58 0.90
N SER A 139 -18.35 3.86 0.91
CA SER A 139 -18.57 4.82 2.02
C SER A 139 -17.74 4.57 3.30
N LEU A 140 -16.94 3.50 3.39
CA LEU A 140 -16.08 3.26 4.57
C LEU A 140 -14.96 4.30 4.69
N ILE A 141 -14.42 4.76 3.57
CA ILE A 141 -13.28 5.69 3.50
C ILE A 141 -13.71 7.00 2.86
N LYS A 142 -13.51 8.12 3.56
CA LYS A 142 -13.87 9.46 3.06
C LYS A 142 -12.93 9.93 1.95
N SER A 143 -11.64 9.58 2.04
CA SER A 143 -10.63 10.00 1.07
C SER A 143 -9.52 8.96 0.96
N ILE A 144 -9.11 8.62 -0.26
CA ILE A 144 -7.94 7.77 -0.53
C ILE A 144 -6.82 8.56 -1.22
N VAL A 145 -5.58 8.14 -0.97
CA VAL A 145 -4.35 8.66 -1.58
C VAL A 145 -3.52 7.48 -2.09
N PRO A 146 -3.84 6.92 -3.27
CA PRO A 146 -2.97 5.97 -3.92
C PRO A 146 -1.70 6.68 -4.42
N ILE A 147 -0.53 6.10 -4.11
CA ILE A 147 0.78 6.66 -4.47
C ILE A 147 1.53 5.66 -5.35
N ALA A 148 1.85 6.04 -6.58
CA ALA A 148 2.47 5.15 -7.57
C ALA A 148 1.73 3.82 -7.65
N ALA A 149 0.41 3.90 -7.88
CA ALA A 149 -0.53 2.81 -7.73
C ALA A 149 -1.85 3.11 -8.43
N ASP A 150 -2.37 2.12 -9.16
CA ASP A 150 -3.62 2.24 -9.91
C ASP A 150 -4.67 1.19 -9.49
N TRP A 151 -5.87 1.25 -10.08
CA TRP A 151 -7.02 0.38 -9.75
C TRP A 151 -6.99 -1.00 -10.43
N LYS A 152 -6.03 -1.24 -11.33
CA LYS A 152 -5.77 -2.55 -11.95
C LYS A 152 -4.28 -2.81 -12.15
N SER A 153 -3.91 -4.08 -12.25
CA SER A 153 -2.61 -4.49 -12.80
C SER A 153 -2.60 -4.20 -14.30
N THR A 154 -1.60 -3.45 -14.74
CA THR A 154 -1.36 -3.25 -16.18
C THR A 154 -0.75 -4.51 -16.79
N LEU A 155 -0.81 -4.63 -18.13
CA LEU A 155 -0.13 -5.72 -18.84
C LEU A 155 1.39 -5.70 -18.60
N TRP A 156 1.96 -4.50 -18.43
CA TRP A 156 3.37 -4.32 -18.07
C TRP A 156 3.68 -4.89 -16.68
N LEU A 157 2.85 -4.55 -15.68
CA LEU A 157 2.99 -5.07 -14.32
C LEU A 157 2.85 -6.59 -14.29
N GLN A 158 1.87 -7.13 -15.03
CA GLN A 158 1.66 -8.57 -15.21
C GLN A 158 2.89 -9.27 -15.79
N ALA A 159 3.50 -8.72 -16.84
CA ALA A 159 4.71 -9.28 -17.44
C ALA A 159 5.89 -9.28 -16.46
N CYS A 160 6.08 -8.19 -15.72
CA CYS A 160 7.14 -8.09 -14.70
C CYS A 160 6.94 -9.12 -13.58
N CYS A 161 5.73 -9.23 -13.04
CA CYS A 161 5.41 -10.18 -11.99
C CYS A 161 5.50 -11.63 -12.47
N HIS A 162 5.20 -11.90 -13.75
CA HIS A 162 5.38 -13.24 -14.33
C HIS A 162 6.85 -13.66 -14.35
N VAL A 163 7.76 -12.79 -14.82
CA VAL A 163 9.21 -13.07 -14.77
C VAL A 163 9.67 -13.27 -13.34
N GLN A 164 9.24 -12.42 -12.41
CA GLN A 164 9.55 -12.58 -10.99
C GLN A 164 9.02 -13.91 -10.43
N GLN A 165 7.82 -14.33 -10.83
CA GLN A 165 7.25 -15.61 -10.42
C GLN A 165 8.09 -16.79 -10.91
N THR A 166 8.53 -16.76 -12.18
CA THR A 166 9.43 -17.79 -12.72
C THR A 166 10.73 -17.86 -11.95
N ILE A 167 11.30 -16.72 -11.54
CA ILE A 167 12.49 -16.67 -10.69
C ILE A 167 12.22 -17.30 -9.32
N LEU A 168 11.11 -16.94 -8.67
CA LEU A 168 10.73 -17.46 -7.35
C LEU A 168 10.49 -18.99 -7.37
N GLU A 169 10.17 -19.55 -8.53
CA GLU A 169 9.88 -20.98 -8.70
C GLU A 169 11.09 -21.82 -9.08
N ASN A 170 12.06 -21.25 -9.79
CA ASN A 170 13.11 -22.03 -10.46
C ASN A 170 14.54 -21.63 -10.09
N SER A 171 14.76 -20.50 -9.41
CA SER A 171 16.10 -20.07 -8.98
C SER A 171 16.56 -20.84 -7.74
N ASP A 172 17.83 -21.21 -7.68
CA ASP A 172 18.48 -21.75 -6.48
C ASP A 172 18.47 -20.76 -5.31
N LYS A 173 18.32 -19.46 -5.61
CA LYS A 173 18.23 -18.35 -4.67
C LYS A 173 16.98 -17.53 -4.98
N PRO A 174 15.77 -18.04 -4.67
CA PRO A 174 14.54 -17.48 -5.21
C PRO A 174 14.28 -16.05 -4.75
N ILE A 175 14.40 -15.76 -3.45
CA ILE A 175 14.14 -14.42 -2.91
C ILE A 175 15.21 -13.41 -3.34
N GLU A 176 16.49 -13.79 -3.26
CA GLU A 176 17.60 -12.92 -3.65
C GLU A 176 17.46 -12.50 -5.11
N THR A 177 17.37 -13.45 -6.04
CA THR A 177 17.31 -13.17 -7.49
C THR A 177 16.02 -12.42 -7.85
N ALA A 178 14.88 -12.79 -7.27
CA ALA A 178 13.62 -12.08 -7.49
C ALA A 178 13.69 -10.63 -7.03
N ARG A 179 14.36 -10.37 -5.90
CA ARG A 179 14.57 -9.03 -5.38
C ARG A 179 15.53 -8.21 -6.25
N GLN A 180 16.58 -8.82 -6.79
CA GLN A 180 17.47 -8.13 -7.73
C GLN A 180 16.71 -7.65 -8.96
N HIS A 181 15.87 -8.52 -9.54
CA HIS A 181 14.97 -8.15 -10.64
C HIS A 181 13.98 -7.05 -10.23
N ALA A 182 13.38 -7.13 -9.04
CA ALA A 182 12.50 -6.07 -8.54
C ALA A 182 13.22 -4.72 -8.46
N MET A 183 14.48 -4.71 -8.00
CA MET A 183 15.26 -3.49 -7.82
C MET A 183 15.59 -2.79 -9.13
N THR A 184 15.67 -3.52 -10.26
CA THR A 184 15.82 -2.88 -11.57
C THR A 184 14.54 -2.20 -12.04
N LEU A 185 13.38 -2.63 -11.55
CA LEU A 185 12.07 -2.04 -11.87
C LEU A 185 11.71 -0.89 -10.92
N TYR A 186 12.17 -0.95 -9.66
CA TYR A 186 11.86 0.10 -8.69
C TYR A 186 12.72 1.36 -8.84
N ARG A 187 13.77 1.28 -9.67
CA ARG A 187 14.65 2.39 -10.02
C ARG A 187 14.43 2.80 -11.47
N SER A 188 14.99 3.94 -11.87
CA SER A 188 15.04 4.36 -13.27
C SER A 188 16.47 4.27 -13.82
N PRO A 189 16.66 4.16 -15.14
CA PRO A 189 17.99 4.23 -15.76
C PRO A 189 18.79 5.46 -15.33
N ALA A 190 18.16 6.64 -15.33
CA ALA A 190 18.80 7.88 -14.89
C ALA A 190 19.21 7.83 -13.40
N GLY A 191 18.39 7.23 -12.55
CA GLY A 191 18.68 7.07 -11.12
C GLY A 191 19.78 6.06 -10.82
N ILE A 192 19.93 5.03 -11.65
CA ILE A 192 21.07 4.08 -11.59
C ILE A 192 22.35 4.78 -12.04
N ILE A 193 22.33 5.48 -13.17
CA ILE A 193 23.49 6.24 -13.67
C ILE A 193 23.94 7.24 -12.60
N GLN A 194 23.04 8.10 -12.09
CA GLN A 194 23.38 9.09 -11.06
C GLN A 194 24.00 8.47 -9.81
N LYS A 195 23.54 7.27 -9.40
CA LYS A 195 24.04 6.60 -8.19
C LYS A 195 25.43 5.98 -8.40
N PHE A 196 25.74 5.51 -9.60
CA PHE A 196 26.91 4.66 -9.87
C PHE A 196 27.88 5.22 -10.92
N GLU A 197 27.64 6.41 -11.47
CA GLU A 197 28.46 7.04 -12.53
C GLU A 197 29.96 7.06 -12.23
N LYS A 198 30.33 7.19 -10.94
CA LYS A 198 31.73 7.23 -10.49
C LYS A 198 32.31 5.87 -10.10
N ASP A 199 31.49 4.81 -10.06
CA ASP A 199 31.91 3.48 -9.63
C ASP A 199 30.98 2.37 -10.17
N ALA A 200 31.11 2.08 -11.47
CA ALA A 200 30.29 1.09 -12.16
C ALA A 200 30.43 -0.35 -11.60
N GLY A 201 31.52 -0.66 -10.89
CA GLY A 201 31.77 -1.97 -10.27
C GLY A 201 30.82 -2.31 -9.12
N THR A 202 30.00 -1.35 -8.66
CA THR A 202 29.18 -1.48 -7.44
C THR A 202 27.72 -1.82 -7.67
N VAL A 203 27.20 -1.76 -8.91
CA VAL A 203 25.77 -2.06 -9.19
C VAL A 203 25.44 -3.50 -8.80
N GLN A 204 26.28 -4.46 -9.19
CA GLN A 204 26.07 -5.87 -8.84
C GLN A 204 26.16 -6.10 -7.33
N ALA A 205 27.12 -5.48 -6.65
CA ALA A 205 27.26 -5.56 -5.20
C ALA A 205 26.02 -4.96 -4.48
N TRP A 206 25.48 -3.86 -5.00
CA TRP A 206 24.27 -3.22 -4.50
C TRP A 206 23.03 -4.12 -4.68
N LEU A 207 22.87 -4.75 -5.84
CA LEU A 207 21.81 -5.73 -6.10
C LEU A 207 21.94 -6.95 -5.16
N ASN A 208 23.15 -7.49 -5.00
CA ASN A 208 23.43 -8.60 -4.08
C ASN A 208 23.07 -8.25 -2.63
N TYR A 209 23.48 -7.05 -2.18
CA TYR A 209 23.13 -6.55 -0.85
C TYR A 209 21.62 -6.52 -0.62
N HIS A 210 20.84 -5.95 -1.57
CA HIS A 210 19.39 -5.90 -1.44
C HIS A 210 18.72 -7.27 -1.52
N GLY A 211 19.27 -8.21 -2.30
CA GLY A 211 18.81 -9.59 -2.35
C GLY A 211 18.96 -10.28 -0.99
N LEU A 212 20.16 -10.23 -0.42
CA LEU A 212 20.47 -10.81 0.89
C LEU A 212 19.63 -10.19 2.01
N ALA A 213 19.56 -8.85 2.05
CA ALA A 213 18.80 -8.14 3.06
C ALA A 213 17.29 -8.44 3.03
N LEU A 214 16.72 -8.81 1.87
CA LEU A 214 15.34 -9.28 1.82
C LEU A 214 15.21 -10.74 2.26
N GLN A 215 16.13 -11.61 1.82
CA GLN A 215 16.16 -13.04 2.19
C GLN A 215 16.21 -13.25 3.71
N GLU A 216 16.85 -12.36 4.46
CA GLU A 216 16.93 -12.42 5.93
C GLU A 216 15.59 -12.11 6.64
N ARG A 217 14.66 -11.42 5.98
CA ARG A 217 13.42 -10.90 6.61
C ARG A 217 12.13 -11.29 5.91
N PHE A 218 12.19 -12.10 4.87
CA PHE A 218 11.03 -12.51 4.08
C PHE A 218 11.06 -14.00 3.82
N THR A 219 9.88 -14.63 3.85
CA THR A 219 9.75 -16.06 3.53
C THR A 219 9.35 -16.24 2.06
N LEU A 220 9.72 -17.38 1.48
CA LEU A 220 9.38 -17.69 0.09
C LEU A 220 7.85 -17.76 -0.15
N PRO A 221 7.04 -18.39 0.72
CA PRO A 221 5.58 -18.38 0.57
C PRO A 221 5.02 -16.95 0.59
N ALA A 222 5.48 -16.10 1.51
CA ALA A 222 5.03 -14.70 1.58
C ALA A 222 5.38 -13.93 0.29
N TYR A 223 6.59 -14.09 -0.24
CA TYR A 223 6.97 -13.37 -1.46
C TYR A 223 6.17 -13.85 -2.69
N ARG A 224 5.98 -15.17 -2.85
CA ARG A 224 5.13 -15.72 -3.93
C ARG A 224 3.70 -15.21 -3.81
N HIS A 225 3.15 -15.19 -2.60
CA HIS A 225 1.81 -14.70 -2.35
C HIS A 225 1.66 -13.22 -2.72
N LEU A 226 2.52 -12.35 -2.22
CA LEU A 226 2.41 -10.92 -2.50
C LEU A 226 2.71 -10.58 -3.97
N ASN A 227 3.65 -11.27 -4.62
CA ASN A 227 3.88 -11.14 -6.07
C ASN A 227 2.64 -11.55 -6.86
N HIS A 228 1.95 -12.63 -6.45
CA HIS A 228 0.70 -13.05 -7.07
C HIS A 228 -0.40 -11.99 -6.93
N LEU A 229 -0.63 -11.48 -5.71
CA LEU A 229 -1.61 -10.41 -5.47
C LEU A 229 -1.35 -9.17 -6.32
N LEU A 230 -0.08 -8.78 -6.48
CA LEU A 230 0.31 -7.65 -7.32
C LEU A 230 0.07 -7.90 -8.82
N SER A 231 0.26 -9.14 -9.25
CA SER A 231 0.17 -9.52 -10.66
C SER A 231 -1.25 -9.43 -11.23
N GLN A 232 -2.27 -9.68 -10.41
CA GLN A 232 -3.63 -9.88 -10.90
C GLN A 232 -4.66 -9.23 -9.98
N PHE A 233 -4.88 -7.93 -10.20
CA PHE A 233 -6.03 -7.21 -9.65
C PHE A 233 -6.69 -6.31 -10.70
N ASP A 234 -8.00 -6.16 -10.59
CA ASP A 234 -8.82 -5.26 -11.38
C ASP A 234 -10.13 -5.05 -10.60
N VAL A 235 -10.28 -3.88 -9.99
CA VAL A 235 -11.47 -3.58 -9.18
C VAL A 235 -12.78 -3.61 -9.98
N THR A 236 -12.69 -3.45 -11.31
CA THR A 236 -13.83 -3.42 -12.24
C THR A 236 -14.21 -4.80 -12.78
N ASN A 237 -13.46 -5.86 -12.43
CA ASN A 237 -13.63 -7.22 -12.93
C ASN A 237 -13.72 -7.27 -14.48
N GLY A 238 -12.87 -6.53 -15.19
CA GLY A 238 -12.83 -6.50 -16.66
C GLY A 238 -13.84 -5.58 -17.34
N SER A 239 -14.79 -4.99 -16.60
CA SER A 239 -15.73 -4.01 -17.19
C SER A 239 -15.06 -2.70 -17.59
N ASN A 240 -13.89 -2.41 -17.00
CA ASN A 240 -13.13 -1.17 -17.19
C ASN A 240 -13.98 0.08 -16.87
N ASP A 241 -14.97 0.00 -15.98
CA ASP A 241 -15.81 1.13 -15.55
C ASP A 241 -15.38 1.63 -14.15
N ILE A 242 -14.24 2.29 -14.09
CA ILE A 242 -13.70 2.87 -12.85
C ILE A 242 -14.55 4.06 -12.38
N GLU A 243 -15.20 4.77 -13.29
CA GLU A 243 -16.04 5.93 -13.00
C GLU A 243 -17.20 5.54 -12.10
N SER A 244 -17.89 4.43 -12.39
CA SER A 244 -18.96 3.90 -11.54
C SER A 244 -18.45 3.51 -10.15
N ILE A 245 -17.27 2.90 -10.05
CA ILE A 245 -16.65 2.54 -8.76
C ILE A 245 -16.33 3.80 -7.96
N ALA A 246 -15.70 4.79 -8.58
CA ALA A 246 -15.39 6.07 -7.95
C ALA A 246 -16.66 6.75 -7.42
N ILE A 247 -17.72 6.86 -8.23
CA ILE A 247 -18.99 7.47 -7.83
C ILE A 247 -19.63 6.70 -6.66
N LYS A 248 -19.72 5.37 -6.76
CA LYS A 248 -20.34 4.52 -5.72
C LYS A 248 -19.58 4.57 -4.40
N SER A 249 -18.26 4.70 -4.44
CA SER A 249 -17.43 4.74 -3.23
C SER A 249 -17.73 5.95 -2.33
N LYS A 250 -18.20 7.06 -2.92
CA LYS A 250 -18.31 8.39 -2.30
C LYS A 250 -17.00 8.95 -1.74
N ALA A 251 -15.87 8.30 -2.04
CA ALA A 251 -14.56 8.75 -1.59
C ALA A 251 -14.07 9.92 -2.45
N SER A 252 -13.32 10.83 -1.83
CA SER A 252 -12.40 11.70 -2.55
C SER A 252 -11.14 10.92 -2.94
N ILE A 253 -10.56 11.22 -4.10
CA ILE A 253 -9.43 10.43 -4.65
C ILE A 253 -8.29 11.38 -5.02
N ASP A 254 -7.21 11.39 -4.26
CA ASP A 254 -6.03 12.23 -4.52
C ASP A 254 -4.86 11.35 -5.00
N ILE A 255 -4.62 11.33 -6.31
CA ILE A 255 -3.60 10.48 -6.95
C ILE A 255 -2.23 11.15 -6.87
N ILE A 256 -1.20 10.39 -6.49
CA ILE A 256 0.20 10.81 -6.51
C ILE A 256 0.98 9.84 -7.39
N CYS A 257 1.50 10.29 -8.55
CA CYS A 257 2.35 9.47 -9.41
C CYS A 257 3.81 9.99 -9.42
N ILE A 258 4.72 9.22 -10.01
CA ILE A 258 6.14 9.58 -10.13
C ILE A 258 6.52 9.59 -11.60
N ASN A 259 7.07 10.70 -12.09
CA ASN A 259 7.37 10.89 -13.52
C ASN A 259 8.34 9.85 -14.14
N SER A 260 9.18 9.21 -13.32
CA SER A 260 10.17 8.22 -13.76
C SER A 260 9.84 6.79 -13.33
N ASP A 261 8.63 6.53 -12.83
CA ASP A 261 8.22 5.20 -12.41
C ASP A 261 8.21 4.24 -13.61
N GLY A 262 9.02 3.19 -13.53
CA GLY A 262 9.10 2.13 -14.53
C GLY A 262 8.24 0.91 -14.19
N PHE A 263 7.45 0.95 -13.11
CA PHE A 263 6.68 -0.17 -12.60
C PHE A 263 5.17 0.16 -12.57
N PHE A 264 4.80 1.24 -11.89
CA PHE A 264 3.48 1.86 -11.97
C PHE A 264 3.57 3.15 -12.79
N LEU A 265 3.38 3.02 -14.10
CA LEU A 265 3.61 4.10 -15.05
C LEU A 265 2.72 5.31 -14.76
N ALA A 266 3.31 6.50 -14.74
CA ALA A 266 2.59 7.73 -14.44
C ALA A 266 1.47 8.02 -15.44
N GLU A 267 1.63 7.61 -16.70
CA GLU A 267 0.64 7.78 -17.76
C GLU A 267 -0.69 7.07 -17.44
N GLU A 268 -0.63 5.91 -16.77
CA GLU A 268 -1.80 5.14 -16.36
C GLU A 268 -2.54 5.85 -15.21
N ASP A 269 -1.80 6.28 -14.18
CA ASP A 269 -2.34 7.08 -13.07
C ASP A 269 -2.98 8.40 -13.57
N ILE A 270 -2.34 9.07 -14.55
CA ILE A 270 -2.87 10.27 -15.20
C ILE A 270 -4.14 9.94 -15.98
N ALA A 271 -4.16 8.86 -16.76
CA ALA A 271 -5.35 8.44 -17.51
C ALA A 271 -6.52 8.12 -16.56
N THR A 272 -6.25 7.46 -15.42
CA THR A 272 -7.23 7.22 -14.36
C THR A 272 -7.77 8.54 -13.80
N TYR A 273 -6.90 9.50 -13.47
CA TYR A 273 -7.33 10.82 -13.00
C TYR A 273 -8.26 11.52 -14.00
N GLU A 274 -7.89 11.52 -15.28
CA GLU A 274 -8.66 12.17 -16.35
C GLU A 274 -10.10 11.64 -16.45
N ARG A 275 -10.29 10.34 -16.18
CA ARG A 275 -11.60 9.69 -16.17
C ARG A 275 -12.46 10.09 -14.98
N ILE A 276 -11.86 10.23 -13.79
CA ILE A 276 -12.61 10.47 -12.54
C ILE A 276 -12.72 11.95 -12.15
N LYS A 277 -11.91 12.86 -12.72
CA LYS A 277 -11.76 14.24 -12.24
C LYS A 277 -13.04 15.06 -12.19
N ASN A 278 -13.97 14.78 -13.11
CA ASN A 278 -15.28 15.44 -13.20
C ASN A 278 -16.41 14.62 -12.58
N LYS A 279 -16.11 13.46 -11.98
CA LYS A 279 -17.07 12.53 -11.37
C LYS A 279 -17.04 12.59 -9.86
N VAL A 280 -15.86 12.74 -9.27
CA VAL A 280 -15.65 12.80 -7.81
C VAL A 280 -14.60 13.84 -7.43
N PRO A 281 -14.64 14.38 -6.20
CA PRO A 281 -13.61 15.31 -5.73
C PRO A 281 -12.22 14.66 -5.73
N SER A 282 -11.36 15.08 -6.64
CA SER A 282 -10.06 14.44 -6.86
C SER A 282 -8.94 15.43 -7.14
N SER A 283 -7.70 14.97 -7.06
CA SER A 283 -6.51 15.72 -7.49
C SER A 283 -5.44 14.78 -8.04
N LEU A 284 -4.52 15.35 -8.81
CA LEU A 284 -3.34 14.69 -9.34
C LEU A 284 -2.11 15.48 -8.90
N ASN A 285 -1.12 14.78 -8.35
CA ASN A 285 0.19 15.34 -8.02
C ASN A 285 1.28 14.43 -8.61
N ILE A 286 2.35 15.03 -9.14
CA ILE A 286 3.45 14.30 -9.76
C ILE A 286 4.72 14.61 -8.98
N ILE A 287 5.35 13.57 -8.41
CA ILE A 287 6.69 13.65 -7.84
C ILE A 287 7.69 13.67 -9.01
N GLN A 288 8.52 14.70 -9.05
CA GLN A 288 9.59 14.82 -10.04
C GLN A 288 10.86 14.19 -9.46
N SER A 289 11.26 13.03 -9.95
CA SER A 289 12.42 12.32 -9.43
C SER A 289 13.09 11.49 -10.52
N VAL A 290 14.37 11.18 -10.32
CA VAL A 290 15.07 10.15 -11.10
C VAL A 290 15.05 8.79 -10.39
N HIS A 291 14.45 8.69 -9.21
CA HIS A 291 14.57 7.50 -8.38
C HIS A 291 13.63 6.35 -8.77
N GLY A 292 12.79 6.52 -9.78
CA GLY A 292 11.81 5.50 -10.20
C GLY A 292 10.73 5.30 -9.14
N HIS A 293 10.14 4.11 -9.11
CA HIS A 293 9.08 3.72 -8.18
C HIS A 293 9.43 4.05 -6.71
N ASP A 294 10.68 3.86 -6.29
CA ASP A 294 11.12 4.11 -4.92
C ASP A 294 11.10 5.61 -4.53
N ALA A 295 10.77 6.54 -5.43
CA ALA A 295 10.74 7.96 -5.12
C ALA A 295 9.76 8.31 -4.00
N PHE A 296 8.65 7.57 -3.80
CA PHE A 296 7.76 7.82 -2.66
C PHE A 296 8.38 7.48 -1.29
N LEU A 297 9.50 6.75 -1.27
CA LEU A 297 10.31 6.45 -0.09
C LEU A 297 11.57 7.31 0.02
N ILE A 298 11.84 8.19 -0.96
CA ILE A 298 13.09 8.97 -1.03
C ILE A 298 12.81 10.48 -1.09
N GLU A 299 11.83 10.90 -1.90
CA GLU A 299 11.45 12.30 -2.14
C GLU A 299 10.55 12.84 -1.02
N HIS A 300 11.03 12.72 0.23
CA HIS A 300 10.26 13.04 1.42
C HIS A 300 9.73 14.47 1.39
N ASP A 301 10.52 15.46 0.96
CA ASP A 301 10.10 16.86 0.97
C ASP A 301 8.93 17.12 0.00
N GLN A 302 8.99 16.57 -1.22
CA GLN A 302 7.91 16.67 -2.19
C GLN A 302 6.64 16.01 -1.64
N LEU A 303 6.78 14.78 -1.13
CA LEU A 303 5.67 13.99 -0.62
C LEU A 303 5.04 14.62 0.63
N ILE A 304 5.85 15.13 1.57
CA ILE A 304 5.39 15.87 2.76
C ILE A 304 4.57 17.08 2.33
N ASN A 305 5.05 17.86 1.35
CA ASN A 305 4.35 19.06 0.91
C ASN A 305 3.02 18.74 0.23
N ILE A 306 2.96 17.67 -0.58
CA ILE A 306 1.71 17.19 -1.18
C ILE A 306 0.74 16.72 -0.09
N LEU A 307 1.18 15.84 0.80
CA LEU A 307 0.34 15.29 1.86
C LEU A 307 -0.12 16.35 2.85
N LYS A 308 0.69 17.36 3.18
CA LYS A 308 0.26 18.49 4.03
C LYS A 308 -0.97 19.18 3.45
N ARG A 309 -1.01 19.41 2.13
CA ARG A 309 -2.17 20.01 1.46
C ARG A 309 -3.38 19.08 1.47
N ILE A 310 -3.17 17.79 1.19
CA ILE A 310 -4.25 16.77 1.18
C ILE A 310 -4.84 16.60 2.58
N VAL A 311 -4.02 16.33 3.59
CA VAL A 311 -4.46 16.15 4.98
C VAL A 311 -5.22 17.37 5.47
N LYS A 312 -4.70 18.58 5.23
CA LYS A 312 -5.40 19.84 5.58
C LYS A 312 -6.77 19.97 4.91
N LYS A 313 -6.90 19.50 3.66
CA LYS A 313 -8.14 19.59 2.88
C LYS A 313 -9.15 18.51 3.25
N ARG A 314 -8.69 17.28 3.50
CA ARG A 314 -9.53 16.07 3.60
C ARG A 314 -9.86 15.68 5.04
N VAL A 315 -8.94 15.91 5.98
CA VAL A 315 -9.10 15.50 7.37
C VAL A 315 -9.51 16.69 8.22
N LYS A 316 -10.77 16.69 8.66
CA LYS A 316 -11.27 17.68 9.61
C LYS A 316 -10.96 17.19 11.03
N LEU A 317 -10.20 17.97 11.78
CA LEU A 317 -10.11 17.74 13.22
C LEU A 317 -11.47 18.08 13.83
N HIS A 318 -12.05 17.13 14.56
CA HIS A 318 -13.15 17.44 15.44
C HIS A 318 -12.57 18.30 16.56
N LEU A 319 -12.96 19.58 16.63
CA LEU A 319 -12.69 20.37 17.82
C LEU A 319 -13.39 19.66 18.96
N VAL A 320 -12.62 19.08 19.89
CA VAL A 320 -13.18 18.66 21.17
C VAL A 320 -13.69 19.95 21.81
N SER A 321 -15.00 20.10 21.92
CA SER A 321 -15.57 21.19 22.70
C SER A 321 -15.04 21.03 24.12
N GLU A 322 -14.27 22.00 24.59
CA GLU A 322 -13.96 22.17 26.01
C GLU A 322 -15.29 22.41 26.73
N THR A 323 -15.96 21.32 27.12
CA THR A 323 -17.17 21.39 27.90
C THR A 323 -17.25 20.13 28.74
N LYS A 324 -16.40 20.09 29.78
CA LYS A 324 -16.63 19.44 31.09
C LYS A 324 -15.32 19.41 31.89
N ALA A 325 -14.97 20.55 32.47
CA ALA A 325 -14.09 20.61 33.64
C ALA A 325 -14.41 21.92 34.38
N LEU A 326 -15.62 22.00 34.94
CA LEU A 326 -16.06 22.94 35.97
C LEU A 326 -17.49 22.50 36.37
N ALA A 327 -17.55 21.42 37.14
CA ALA A 327 -18.67 21.04 37.99
C ALA A 327 -18.08 20.33 39.21
#